data_AF-A0AAW9IUN9-F1
#
_entry.id   AF-A0AAW9IUN9-F1
#
_cell.length_a   1.000
_cell.length_b   1.000
_cell.length_c   1.000
_cell.angle_alpha   90.00
_cell.angle_beta   90.00
_cell.angle_gamma   90.00
#
_symmetry.space_group_name_H-M   'P 1'
#
loop_
_entity.id
_entity.type
_entity.pdbx_description
1 polymer ?
#
loop_
_entity_poly.entity_id
_entity_poly.type
_entity_poly.pdbx_seq_one_letter_code
_entity_poly.pdbx_strand_id
1 'polypeptide(L)'
;SVVLIFFAALFTGLGIYDHLSQWAGCGSAVPITGFANSIASASIEHKSEGFVLGVAGNMFRLAGAIIVYGVFSAFVVATIKMTIKWLGAM
;
A
#
# COMPACT_ATOMS: atom_id res chain seq x y z
N SER A 1 12.36 -6.81 2.10
CA SER A 1 10.97 -6.29 2.16
C SER A 1 10.35 -6.36 3.55
N VAL A 2 10.40 -7.50 4.25
CA VAL A 2 9.78 -7.66 5.59
C VAL A 2 10.29 -6.64 6.62
N VAL A 3 11.60 -6.36 6.65
CA VAL A 3 12.20 -5.37 7.56
C VAL A 3 11.62 -3.96 7.36
N LEU A 4 11.39 -3.55 6.10
CA LEU A 4 10.80 -2.25 5.77
C LEU A 4 9.33 -2.17 6.20
N ILE A 5 8.57 -3.25 6.01
CA ILE A 5 7.18 -3.35 6.46
C ILE A 5 7.10 -3.25 7.99
N PHE A 6 8.01 -3.94 8.68
CA PHE A 6 8.08 -3.92 10.14
C PHE A 6 8.35 -2.51 10.67
N PHE A 7 9.38 -1.83 10.15
CA PHE A 7 9.69 -0.46 10.58
C PHE A 7 8.60 0.53 10.21
N ALA A 8 7.96 0.37 9.05
CA ALA A 8 6.81 1.19 8.69
C ALA A 8 5.70 1.05 9.73
N ALA A 9 5.22 -0.17 9.98
CA ALA A 9 4.16 -0.42 10.95
C ALA A 9 4.54 0.00 12.39
N LEU A 10 5.80 -0.19 12.80
CA LEU A 10 6.30 0.24 14.11
C LEU A 10 6.26 1.77 14.23
N PHE A 11 6.81 2.49 13.26
CA PHE A 11 6.82 3.95 13.26
C PHE A 11 5.43 4.56 13.10
N THR A 12 4.51 3.86 12.42
CA THR A 12 3.08 4.23 12.36
C THR A 12 2.45 4.14 13.74
N GLY A 13 2.66 3.01 14.44
CA GLY A 13 2.17 2.83 15.81
C GLY A 13 2.76 3.83 16.81
N LEU A 14 3.99 4.29 16.57
CA LEU A 14 4.66 5.32 17.37
C LEU A 14 4.28 6.76 16.95
N GLY A 15 3.48 6.94 15.89
CA GLY A 15 3.03 8.26 15.41
C GLY A 15 4.11 9.12 14.74
N ILE A 16 5.27 8.53 14.39
CA ILE A 16 6.39 9.26 13.77
C ILE A 16 6.55 8.98 12.28
N TYR A 17 5.85 7.97 11.74
CA TYR A 17 5.97 7.59 10.33
C TYR A 17 5.61 8.74 9.39
N ASP A 18 4.54 9.50 9.67
CA ASP A 18 4.08 10.56 8.77
C ASP A 18 5.10 11.70 8.66
N HIS A 19 5.79 12.05 9.75
CA HIS A 19 6.88 13.04 9.73
C HIS A 19 8.10 12.53 8.96
N LEU A 20 8.49 11.27 9.16
CA LEU A 20 9.56 10.64 8.41
C LEU A 20 9.22 10.55 6.92
N SER A 21 7.96 10.24 6.61
CA SER A 21 7.48 10.10 5.24
C SER A 21 7.38 11.44 4.52
N GLN A 22 7.04 12.51 5.24
CA GLN A 22 7.04 13.86 4.68
C GLN A 22 8.44 14.34 4.33
N TRP A 23 9.45 13.95 5.11
CA TRP A 23 10.86 14.24 4.83
C TRP A 23 11.43 13.36 3.70
N ALA A 24 11.10 12.07 3.69
CA ALA A 24 11.56 11.10 2.68
C ALA A 24 10.83 11.21 1.32
N GLY A 25 9.68 11.87 1.27
CA GLY A 25 8.94 12.17 0.05
C GLY A 25 8.21 10.95 -0.55
N CYS A 26 7.99 10.96 -1.88
CA CYS A 26 7.25 9.90 -2.58
C CYS A 26 7.84 8.49 -2.39
N GLY A 27 9.15 8.39 -2.07
CA GLY A 27 9.84 7.13 -1.88
C GLY A 27 9.44 6.35 -0.63
N SER A 28 8.83 6.98 0.37
CA SER A 28 8.27 6.30 1.55
C SER A 28 6.74 6.16 1.48
N ALA A 29 6.07 7.06 0.76
CA ALA A 29 4.62 7.11 0.64
C ALA A 29 4.05 6.15 -0.43
N VAL A 30 4.77 5.91 -1.53
CA VAL A 30 4.28 5.13 -2.68
C VAL A 30 4.61 3.62 -2.62
N PRO A 31 5.78 3.16 -2.13
CA PRO A 31 6.10 1.73 -2.13
C PRO A 31 5.49 0.98 -0.93
N ILE A 32 5.90 -0.28 -0.75
CA ILE A 32 5.37 -1.26 0.22
C ILE A 32 5.30 -0.70 1.67
N THR A 33 6.16 0.25 2.02
CA THR A 33 6.16 0.94 3.32
C THR A 33 4.94 1.84 3.50
N GLY A 34 4.53 2.57 2.46
CA GLY A 34 3.33 3.40 2.49
C GLY A 34 2.07 2.56 2.63
N PHE A 35 2.02 1.41 1.94
CA PHE A 35 0.95 0.44 2.13
C PHE A 35 0.90 -0.10 3.57
N ALA A 36 2.05 -0.47 4.14
CA ALA A 36 2.14 -0.92 5.53
C ALA A 36 1.68 0.16 6.52
N ASN A 37 2.04 1.43 6.29
CA ASN A 37 1.55 2.57 7.09
C ASN A 37 0.03 2.68 7.01
N SER A 38 -0.57 2.69 5.81
CA SER A 38 -2.02 2.84 5.67
C SER A 38 -2.80 1.69 6.33
N ILE A 39 -2.28 0.46 6.27
CA ILE A 39 -2.88 -0.70 6.94
C ILE A 39 -2.76 -0.57 8.47
N ALA A 40 -1.59 -0.17 8.98
CA ALA A 40 -1.37 0.03 10.41
C ALA A 40 -2.21 1.20 10.94
N SER A 41 -2.29 2.33 10.23
CA SER A 41 -3.13 3.48 10.60
C SER A 41 -4.60 3.10 10.64
N ALA A 42 -5.11 2.37 9.63
CA ALA A 42 -6.49 1.89 9.63
C ALA A 42 -6.79 0.99 10.83
N SER A 43 -5.84 0.13 11.20
CA SER A 43 -5.97 -0.76 12.36
C SER A 43 -6.02 -0.02 13.70
N ILE A 44 -5.31 1.13 13.81
CA ILE A 44 -5.28 1.96 15.01
C ILE A 44 -6.56 2.81 15.09
N GLU A 45 -6.94 3.43 13.98
CA GLU A 45 -8.09 4.33 13.89
C GLU A 45 -9.42 3.61 14.14
N HIS A 46 -9.58 2.40 13.56
CA HIS A 46 -10.83 1.64 13.66
C HIS A 46 -10.76 0.58 14.78
N LYS A 47 -9.84 0.71 15.73
CA LYS A 47 -9.71 -0.21 16.88
C LYS A 47 -10.94 -0.16 17.79
N SER A 48 -11.55 1.01 17.95
CA SER A 48 -12.76 1.23 18.76
C SER A 48 -13.98 0.48 18.23
N GLU A 49 -14.01 0.18 16.93
CA GLU A 49 -15.07 -0.58 16.25
C GLU A 49 -14.92 -2.10 16.41
N GLY A 50 -13.90 -2.56 17.14
CA GLY A 50 -13.62 -3.96 17.42
C GLY A 50 -12.78 -4.66 16.35
N PHE A 51 -12.33 -5.87 16.65
CA PHE A 51 -11.32 -6.56 15.82
C PHE A 51 -11.83 -7.04 14.47
N VAL A 52 -13.10 -7.49 14.39
CA VAL A 52 -13.64 -8.11 13.17
C VAL A 52 -14.24 -7.05 12.25
N LEU A 53 -15.20 -6.27 12.77
CA LEU A 53 -15.93 -5.28 11.98
C LEU A 53 -15.10 -4.01 11.74
N GLY A 54 -14.34 -3.56 12.74
CA GLY A 54 -13.47 -2.40 12.67
C GLY A 54 -12.13 -2.70 12.00
N VAL A 55 -11.22 -3.33 12.75
CA VAL A 55 -9.82 -3.53 12.34
C VAL A 55 -9.70 -4.38 11.08
N ALA A 56 -10.17 -5.64 11.12
CA ALA A 56 -10.00 -6.56 9.99
C ALA A 56 -10.80 -6.10 8.76
N GLY A 57 -12.03 -5.64 8.95
CA GLY A 57 -12.88 -5.12 7.88
C GLY A 57 -12.23 -3.96 7.12
N ASN A 58 -11.72 -2.95 7.83
CA ASN A 58 -11.11 -1.79 7.19
C ASN A 58 -9.74 -2.10 6.58
N MET A 59 -8.91 -2.92 7.22
CA MET A 59 -7.65 -3.40 6.64
C MET A 59 -7.91 -4.15 5.32
N PHE A 60 -8.91 -5.03 5.29
CA PHE A 60 -9.25 -5.81 4.10
C PHE A 60 -9.84 -4.96 2.98
N ARG A 61 -10.69 -3.98 3.31
CA ARG A 61 -11.24 -3.02 2.33
C ARG A 61 -10.12 -2.26 1.62
N LEU A 62 -9.13 -1.78 2.40
CA LEU A 62 -8.00 -1.04 1.86
C LEU A 62 -7.10 -1.93 0.98
N ALA A 63 -6.76 -3.12 1.47
CA ALA A 63 -5.96 -4.10 0.74
C ALA A 63 -6.64 -4.56 -0.55
N GLY A 64 -7.95 -4.83 -0.49
CA GLY A 64 -8.75 -5.26 -1.63
C GLY A 64 -8.75 -4.24 -2.76
N ALA A 65 -8.95 -2.95 -2.45
CA ALA A 65 -8.90 -1.89 -3.45
C ALA A 65 -7.53 -1.84 -4.14
N ILE A 66 -6.44 -1.91 -3.37
CA ILE A 66 -5.07 -1.83 -3.90
C ILE A 66 -4.75 -3.02 -4.81
N ILE A 67 -5.18 -4.23 -4.43
CA ILE A 67 -4.98 -5.42 -5.27
C ILE A 67 -5.72 -5.27 -6.60
N VAL A 68 -7.00 -4.85 -6.57
CA VAL A 68 -7.80 -4.70 -7.79
C VAL A 68 -7.17 -3.69 -8.75
N TYR A 69 -6.88 -2.48 -8.27
CA TYR A 69 -6.31 -1.43 -9.13
C TYR A 69 -4.85 -1.72 -9.52
N GLY A 70 -4.07 -2.33 -8.63
CA GLY A 70 -2.69 -2.71 -8.91
C GLY A 70 -2.60 -3.80 -9.99
N VAL A 71 -3.40 -4.85 -9.87
CA VAL A 71 -3.43 -5.92 -10.87
C VAL A 71 -4.01 -5.43 -12.19
N PHE A 72 -5.09 -4.65 -12.15
CA PHE A 72 -5.71 -4.12 -13.36
C PHE A 72 -4.78 -3.16 -14.12
N SER A 73 -4.12 -2.24 -13.43
CA SER A 73 -3.14 -1.33 -14.06
C SER A 73 -1.95 -2.10 -14.64
N ALA A 74 -1.44 -3.10 -13.92
CA ALA A 74 -0.38 -3.98 -14.42
C ALA A 74 -0.82 -4.74 -15.68
N PHE A 75 -2.05 -5.24 -15.73
CA PHE A 75 -2.63 -5.89 -16.90
C PHE A 75 -2.69 -4.94 -18.11
N VAL A 76 -3.18 -3.70 -17.93
CA VAL A 76 -3.25 -2.70 -19.00
C VAL A 76 -1.86 -2.37 -19.55
N VAL A 77 -0.90 -2.08 -18.66
CA VAL A 77 0.48 -1.75 -19.06
C VAL A 77 1.15 -2.94 -19.75
N ALA A 78 0.98 -4.16 -19.24
CA ALA A 78 1.51 -5.37 -19.85
C ALA A 78 0.92 -5.61 -21.23
N THR A 79 -0.38 -5.41 -21.40
CA THR A 79 -1.08 -5.55 -22.68
C THR A 79 -0.57 -4.54 -23.69
N ILE A 80 -0.46 -3.26 -23.32
CA ILE A 80 0.10 -2.21 -24.18
C ILE A 80 1.53 -2.56 -24.60
N LYS A 81 2.38 -2.92 -23.63
CA LYS A 81 3.77 -3.29 -23.89
C LYS A 81 3.88 -4.49 -24.84
N MET A 82 3.03 -5.50 -24.65
CA MET A 82 3.01 -6.69 -25.50
C MET A 82 2.56 -6.36 -26.93
N THR A 83 1.55 -5.52 -27.10
CA THR A 83 1.08 -5.07 -28.41
C THR A 83 2.14 -4.23 -29.13
N ILE A 84 2.81 -3.31 -28.43
CA ILE A 84 3.91 -2.51 -29.01
C ILE A 84 5.04 -3.40 -29.50
N LYS A 85 5.43 -4.41 -28.70
CA LYS A 85 6.46 -5.40 -29.07
C LYS A 85 6.05 -6.21 -30.30
N TRP A 86 4.79 -6.63 -30.37
CA TRP A 86 4.25 -7.36 -31.52
C TRP A 86 4.23 -6.54 -32.82
N LEU A 87 4.07 -5.22 -32.72
CA LEU A 87 4.08 -4.28 -33.86
C LEU A 87 5.49 -3.94 -34.36
N GLY A 88 6.54 -4.57 -33.82
CA GLY A 88 7.92 -4.43 -34.31
C GLY A 88 8.67 -3.21 -33.77
N ALA A 89 8.10 -2.49 -32.80
CA ALA A 89 8.82 -1.46 -32.05
C ALA A 89 9.65 -2.13 -30.93
N MET A 90 10.87 -2.56 -31.28
CA MET A 90 11.89 -3.25 -30.47
C MET A 90 11.53 -4.65 -29.94
#